data_AF-A0A960WXN8-F1
#
_entry.id   AF-A0A960WXN8-F1
#
_cell.length_a   1.000
_cell.length_b   1.000
_cell.length_c   1.000
_cell.angle_alpha   90.00
_cell.angle_beta   90.00
_cell.angle_gamma   90.00
#
_symmetry.space_group_name_H-M   'P 1'
#
loop_
_entity.id
_entity.type
_entity.pdbx_description
1 polymer ?
#
loop_
_entity_poly.entity_id
_entity_poly.type
_entity_poly.pdbx_seq_one_letter_code
_entity_poly.pdbx_strand_id
1 'polypeptide(L)'
;MTFLALRCTAVALGLVALSACSSLNGPAASYAKQRQPVEAFMKSRPEVAPLLSQYAALDQWLRVEWRRPVGPYRLAWDDGAPDGGALASHVYTTEHRFVTLHVKRNLPPADQLAGVVYEICNSRAYLRFAELMKRAANRSIARDAFVEGLLEAEIAGTRRAGQLLPRLMPLSPAERKPLQIYKACVDAPADFSQWEAWYRRHSRGGEYDVRASYGKLYDRIVTEGKTVIPTTASDMPSMQPARHRPN
;
A
#
# COMPACT_ATOMS: atom_id res chain seq x y z
N MET A 1 -5.55 38.00 -21.96
CA MET A 1 -6.67 37.17 -21.50
C MET A 1 -6.11 35.92 -20.87
N THR A 2 -6.44 35.71 -19.60
CA THR A 2 -5.72 34.86 -18.65
C THR A 2 -6.07 33.39 -18.83
N PHE A 3 -5.06 32.52 -18.76
CA PHE A 3 -5.14 31.06 -18.79
C PHE A 3 -6.03 30.51 -17.67
N LEU A 4 -6.96 29.60 -17.99
CA LEU A 4 -7.64 28.76 -17.01
C LEU A 4 -7.22 27.30 -17.23
N ALA A 5 -6.15 26.89 -16.54
CA ALA A 5 -5.73 25.50 -16.45
C ALA A 5 -6.53 24.82 -15.32
N LEU A 6 -7.51 23.98 -15.67
CA LEU A 6 -8.12 23.06 -14.71
C LEU A 6 -7.14 21.91 -14.42
N ARG A 7 -6.35 22.05 -13.34
CA ARG A 7 -5.62 20.92 -12.74
C ARG A 7 -6.53 20.24 -11.71
N CYS A 8 -7.29 19.24 -12.16
CA CYS A 8 -7.89 18.28 -11.26
C CYS A 8 -6.82 17.26 -10.83
N THR A 9 -6.22 17.48 -9.66
CA THR A 9 -5.35 16.48 -9.00
C THR A 9 -6.21 15.73 -7.99
N ALA A 10 -6.93 14.69 -8.42
CA ALA A 10 -7.64 13.80 -7.51
C ALA A 10 -6.73 12.65 -7.07
N VAL A 11 -6.73 12.46 -5.76
CA VAL A 11 -5.95 11.53 -4.99
C VAL A 11 -6.64 10.17 -5.06
N ALA A 12 -6.21 9.33 -5.99
CA ALA A 12 -6.40 7.90 -5.81
C ALA A 12 -5.27 7.44 -4.90
N LEU A 13 -5.57 7.21 -3.61
CA LEU A 13 -4.79 6.23 -2.86
C LEU A 13 -4.94 4.92 -3.62
N GLY A 14 -3.96 4.62 -4.47
CA GLY A 14 -3.81 3.30 -5.04
C GLY A 14 -3.61 2.33 -3.89
N LEU A 15 -4.70 1.74 -3.42
CA LEU A 15 -4.69 0.60 -2.53
C LEU A 15 -4.49 -0.63 -3.41
N VAL A 16 -3.33 -1.25 -3.20
CA VAL A 16 -2.97 -2.63 -3.55
C VAL A 16 -3.60 -3.11 -4.85
N ALA A 17 -3.14 -2.52 -5.96
CA ALA A 17 -2.96 -3.35 -7.13
C ALA A 17 -1.78 -4.28 -6.80
N LEU A 18 -2.07 -5.51 -6.38
CA LEU A 18 -1.16 -6.62 -6.68
C LEU A 18 -1.14 -6.73 -8.23
N SER A 19 -0.43 -5.82 -8.91
CA SER A 19 -0.35 -5.69 -10.38
C SER A 19 1.11 -5.49 -10.83
N ALA A 20 1.46 -5.82 -12.07
CA ALA A 20 2.70 -6.55 -12.40
C ALA A 20 3.83 -5.84 -13.17
N CYS A 21 4.99 -6.49 -13.09
CA CYS A 21 6.15 -6.55 -13.99
C CYS A 21 7.14 -5.37 -14.05
N SER A 22 8.33 -5.57 -13.45
CA SER A 22 9.62 -5.66 -14.18
C SER A 22 10.77 -6.21 -13.30
N SER A 23 11.54 -7.17 -13.86
CA SER A 23 12.88 -7.62 -13.44
C SER A 23 13.01 -8.36 -12.08
N LEU A 24 12.95 -9.69 -12.13
CA LEU A 24 13.44 -10.65 -11.12
C LEU A 24 14.98 -10.60 -10.89
N ASN A 25 15.68 -9.57 -11.36
CA ASN A 25 17.14 -9.44 -11.24
C ASN A 25 17.57 -8.44 -10.16
N GLY A 26 16.88 -8.42 -9.01
CA GLY A 26 17.45 -7.83 -7.80
C GLY A 26 18.35 -8.89 -7.14
N PRO A 27 19.69 -8.81 -7.23
CA PRO A 27 20.54 -9.88 -6.72
C PRO A 27 20.33 -10.05 -5.21
N ALA A 28 20.31 -11.29 -4.71
CA ALA A 28 20.28 -11.62 -3.28
C ALA A 28 21.31 -10.83 -2.43
N ALA A 29 22.37 -10.33 -3.07
CA ALA A 29 23.35 -9.40 -2.51
C ALA A 29 22.78 -8.02 -2.07
N SER A 30 21.65 -7.59 -2.62
CA SER A 30 20.92 -6.37 -2.26
C SER A 30 20.29 -6.49 -0.86
N TYR A 31 19.68 -7.63 -0.56
CA TYR A 31 18.96 -7.86 0.70
C TYR A 31 19.89 -7.98 1.92
N ALA A 32 21.11 -8.52 1.73
CA ALA A 32 22.13 -8.56 2.79
C ALA A 32 22.57 -7.16 3.26
N LYS A 33 22.43 -6.13 2.40
CA LYS A 33 22.75 -4.72 2.72
C LYS A 33 21.61 -3.98 3.43
N GLN A 34 20.42 -4.56 3.55
CA GLN A 34 19.25 -3.91 4.15
C GLN A 34 19.18 -4.00 5.69
N ARG A 35 20.32 -4.15 6.38
CA ARG A 35 20.36 -4.06 7.85
C ARG A 35 19.97 -2.66 8.38
N GLN A 36 19.91 -1.67 7.49
CA GLN A 36 19.67 -0.25 7.76
C GLN A 36 18.70 0.34 6.72
N PRO A 37 17.42 -0.07 6.76
CA PRO A 37 16.47 0.26 5.70
C PRO A 37 16.04 1.74 5.72
N VAL A 38 16.03 2.39 6.88
CA VAL A 38 15.75 3.83 6.98
C VAL A 38 16.87 4.64 6.32
N GLU A 39 18.13 4.23 6.51
CA GLU A 39 19.28 4.83 5.85
C GLU A 39 19.25 4.62 4.33
N ALA A 40 18.86 3.42 3.88
CA ALA A 40 18.69 3.14 2.45
C ALA A 40 17.60 4.02 1.83
N PHE A 41 16.47 4.20 2.53
CA PHE A 41 15.39 5.11 2.14
C PHE A 41 15.86 6.55 2.06
N MET A 42 16.51 7.08 3.10
CA MET A 42 17.05 8.45 3.07
C MET A 42 18.10 8.65 1.98
N LYS A 43 18.95 7.63 1.72
CA LYS A 43 19.93 7.71 0.65
C LYS A 43 19.27 7.82 -0.73
N SER A 44 18.15 7.14 -0.94
CA SER A 44 17.44 7.18 -2.23
C SER A 44 16.40 8.31 -2.35
N ARG A 45 16.06 8.94 -1.22
CA ARG A 45 15.15 10.09 -1.08
C ARG A 45 15.78 11.17 -0.16
N PRO A 46 16.88 11.81 -0.55
CA PRO A 46 17.63 12.71 0.34
C PRO A 46 16.78 13.87 0.90
N GLU A 47 15.73 14.28 0.20
CA GLU A 47 14.80 15.33 0.61
C GLU A 47 13.96 14.96 1.84
N VAL A 48 13.88 13.69 2.23
CA VAL A 48 13.18 13.26 3.45
C VAL A 48 14.03 13.42 4.71
N ALA A 49 15.36 13.49 4.57
CA ALA A 49 16.26 13.55 5.71
C ALA A 49 16.06 14.81 6.59
N PRO A 50 15.88 16.03 6.03
CA PRO A 50 15.52 17.20 6.83
C PRO A 50 14.22 17.03 7.62
N LEU A 51 13.21 16.38 7.02
CA LEU A 51 11.93 16.13 7.70
C LEU A 51 12.10 15.12 8.84
N LEU A 52 12.88 14.06 8.66
CA LEU A 52 13.14 13.10 9.73
C LEU A 52 13.92 13.72 10.89
N SER A 53 14.85 14.64 10.61
CA SER A 53 15.51 15.44 11.63
C SER A 53 14.55 16.38 12.37
N GLN A 54 13.60 16.99 11.64
CA GLN A 54 12.56 17.84 12.22
C GLN A 54 11.56 17.03 13.08
N TYR A 55 11.22 15.83 12.64
CA TYR A 55 10.22 14.97 13.26
C TYR A 55 10.89 13.73 13.89
N ALA A 56 11.70 13.94 14.93
CA ALA A 56 12.47 12.88 15.59
C ALA A 56 11.62 11.67 16.06
N ALA A 57 10.35 11.92 16.46
CA ALA A 57 9.42 10.86 16.82
C ALA A 57 9.09 9.93 15.64
N LEU A 58 8.96 10.48 14.42
CA LEU A 58 8.76 9.71 13.20
C LEU A 58 10.01 8.88 12.86
N ASP A 59 11.21 9.48 12.91
CA ASP A 59 12.46 8.76 12.66
C ASP A 59 12.63 7.57 13.63
N GLN A 60 12.45 7.82 14.93
CA GLN A 60 12.51 6.76 15.94
C GLN A 60 11.45 5.67 15.68
N TRP A 61 10.21 6.05 15.36
CA TRP A 61 9.14 5.10 15.06
C TRP A 61 9.49 4.24 13.84
N LEU A 62 9.98 4.84 12.75
CA LEU A 62 10.39 4.11 11.55
C LEU A 62 11.51 3.11 11.86
N ARG A 63 12.52 3.52 12.62
CA ARG A 63 13.64 2.65 13.02
C ARG A 63 13.18 1.44 13.84
N VAL A 64 12.22 1.64 14.73
CA VAL A 64 11.63 0.55 15.54
C VAL A 64 10.78 -0.36 14.68
N GLU A 65 9.83 0.19 13.94
CA GLU A 65 8.86 -0.60 13.19
C GLU A 65 9.48 -1.35 12.02
N TRP A 66 10.49 -0.79 11.34
CA TRP A 66 11.18 -1.51 10.26
C TRP A 66 11.89 -2.78 10.76
N ARG A 67 12.35 -2.78 12.01
CA ARG A 67 13.01 -3.96 12.63
C ARG A 67 12.01 -4.99 13.14
N ARG A 68 10.76 -4.60 13.34
CA ARG A 68 9.71 -5.49 13.85
C ARG A 68 9.24 -6.44 12.74
N PRO A 69 9.20 -7.76 12.98
CA PRO A 69 8.81 -8.74 11.97
C PRO A 69 7.32 -8.61 11.57
N VAL A 70 7.02 -8.91 10.31
CA VAL A 70 5.66 -9.02 9.75
C VAL A 70 5.38 -10.52 9.58
N GLY A 71 4.85 -11.18 10.61
CA GLY A 71 4.73 -12.63 10.62
C GLY A 71 6.11 -13.29 10.40
N PRO A 72 6.29 -14.15 9.38
CA PRO A 72 7.59 -14.75 9.07
C PRO A 72 8.51 -13.82 8.24
N TYR A 73 8.06 -12.62 7.87
CA TYR A 73 8.79 -11.69 7.01
C TYR A 73 9.49 -10.56 7.78
N ARG A 74 10.47 -9.93 7.12
CA ARG A 74 11.09 -8.67 7.54
C ARG A 74 10.74 -7.56 6.55
N LEU A 75 10.70 -6.32 7.01
CA LEU A 75 10.49 -5.18 6.12
C LEU A 75 11.78 -4.85 5.35
N ALA A 76 11.63 -4.45 4.10
CA ALA A 76 12.67 -4.10 3.14
C ALA A 76 12.33 -2.79 2.44
N TRP A 77 13.33 -2.06 1.93
CA TRP A 77 13.14 -0.87 1.10
C TRP A 77 13.66 -1.13 -0.31
N ASP A 78 12.90 -0.73 -1.33
CA ASP A 78 13.35 -0.70 -2.71
C ASP A 78 12.95 0.62 -3.39
N ASP A 79 13.86 1.16 -4.20
CA ASP A 79 13.67 2.48 -4.82
C ASP A 79 12.76 2.48 -6.05
N GLY A 80 12.35 1.30 -6.49
CA GLY A 80 11.47 1.06 -7.63
C GLY A 80 10.12 1.75 -7.47
N ALA A 81 9.47 1.98 -8.62
CA ALA A 81 8.13 2.52 -8.64
C ALA A 81 7.14 1.48 -8.06
N PRO A 82 6.12 1.93 -7.30
CA PRO A 82 5.00 1.06 -6.98
C PRO A 82 4.32 0.56 -8.25
N ASP A 83 3.84 -0.67 -8.22
CA ASP A 83 3.18 -1.26 -9.36
C ASP A 83 1.78 -0.66 -9.62
N GLY A 84 1.27 -0.87 -10.84
CA GLY A 84 -0.11 -0.51 -11.20
C GLY A 84 -0.44 0.99 -11.10
N GLY A 85 0.59 1.85 -11.07
CA GLY A 85 0.42 3.29 -10.91
C GLY A 85 0.08 3.75 -9.48
N ALA A 86 0.18 2.85 -8.49
CA ALA A 86 -0.06 3.17 -7.09
C ALA A 86 0.91 4.24 -6.57
N LEU A 87 0.53 4.92 -5.48
CA LEU A 87 1.37 5.94 -4.83
C LEU A 87 2.38 5.30 -3.88
N ALA A 88 2.00 4.19 -3.25
CA ALA A 88 2.83 3.32 -2.43
C ALA A 88 2.32 1.88 -2.61
N SER A 89 3.20 0.91 -2.37
CA SER A 89 2.84 -0.51 -2.32
C SER A 89 3.82 -1.27 -1.45
N HIS A 90 3.43 -2.49 -1.06
CA HIS A 90 4.35 -3.47 -0.54
C HIS A 90 4.20 -4.82 -1.26
N VAL A 91 5.30 -5.56 -1.36
CA VAL A 91 5.35 -6.86 -2.04
C VAL A 91 5.97 -7.91 -1.13
N TYR A 92 5.36 -9.09 -1.05
CA TYR A 92 5.87 -10.21 -0.25
C TYR A 92 6.79 -11.10 -1.08
N THR A 93 8.08 -11.16 -0.77
CA THR A 93 9.01 -12.09 -1.41
C THR A 93 9.21 -13.33 -0.53
N THR A 94 8.75 -14.49 -0.98
CA THR A 94 8.83 -15.76 -0.21
C THR A 94 10.25 -16.30 -0.10
N GLU A 95 11.05 -16.20 -1.17
CA GLU A 95 12.42 -16.73 -1.23
C GLU A 95 13.30 -16.13 -0.12
N HIS A 96 13.15 -14.83 0.13
CA HIS A 96 13.97 -14.09 1.08
C HIS A 96 13.20 -13.66 2.34
N ARG A 97 11.91 -13.99 2.44
CA ARG A 97 11.01 -13.60 3.52
C ARG A 97 11.07 -12.09 3.79
N PHE A 98 10.93 -11.28 2.74
CA PHE A 98 10.81 -9.83 2.85
C PHE A 98 9.42 -9.33 2.48
N VAL A 99 9.04 -8.22 3.10
CA VAL A 99 8.00 -7.31 2.63
C VAL A 99 8.70 -6.06 2.14
N THR A 100 8.83 -5.92 0.84
CA THR A 100 9.53 -4.80 0.20
C THR A 100 8.56 -3.65 0.02
N LEU A 101 8.91 -2.50 0.59
CA LEU A 101 8.13 -1.27 0.49
C LEU A 101 8.60 -0.45 -0.70
N HIS A 102 7.63 0.07 -1.47
CA HIS A 102 7.85 0.97 -2.60
C HIS A 102 7.03 2.23 -2.42
N VAL A 103 7.61 3.38 -2.74
CA VAL A 103 6.90 4.66 -2.72
C VAL A 103 7.28 5.49 -3.93
N LYS A 104 6.28 6.05 -4.60
CA LYS A 104 6.44 6.80 -5.83
C LYS A 104 7.34 8.01 -5.63
N ARG A 105 8.39 8.12 -6.46
CA ARG A 105 9.47 9.11 -6.30
C ARG A 105 9.04 10.56 -6.44
N ASN A 106 8.00 10.85 -7.24
CA ASN A 106 7.57 12.23 -7.52
C ASN A 106 6.55 12.78 -6.50
N LEU A 107 6.32 12.07 -5.40
CA LEU A 107 5.52 12.57 -4.30
C LEU A 107 6.30 13.62 -3.49
N PRO A 108 5.63 14.61 -2.87
CA PRO A 108 6.27 15.48 -1.89
C PRO A 108 6.95 14.66 -0.77
N PRO A 109 8.09 15.10 -0.19
CA PRO A 109 8.83 14.31 0.80
C PRO A 109 7.99 13.87 2.01
N ALA A 110 7.10 14.74 2.51
CA ALA A 110 6.17 14.39 3.58
C ALA A 110 5.17 13.29 3.16
N ASP A 111 4.74 13.28 1.90
CA ASP A 111 3.85 12.25 1.39
C ASP A 111 4.58 10.93 1.12
N GLN A 112 5.88 10.98 0.80
CA GLN A 112 6.71 9.79 0.71
C GLN A 112 6.85 9.10 2.07
N LEU A 113 7.11 9.90 3.12
CA LEU A 113 7.12 9.43 4.51
C LEU A 113 5.75 8.87 4.92
N ALA A 114 4.66 9.52 4.53
CA ALA A 114 3.31 9.01 4.76
C ALA A 114 3.07 7.66 4.07
N GLY A 115 3.56 7.49 2.83
CA GLY A 115 3.55 6.22 2.10
C GLY A 115 4.25 5.09 2.85
N VAL A 116 5.46 5.35 3.36
CA VAL A 116 6.19 4.36 4.16
C VAL A 116 5.42 3.99 5.42
N VAL A 117 4.94 4.98 6.19
CA VAL A 117 4.14 4.72 7.41
C VAL A 117 2.91 3.89 7.09
N TYR A 118 2.21 4.24 6.02
CA TYR A 118 1.03 3.52 5.55
C TYR A 118 1.34 2.07 5.21
N GLU A 119 2.35 1.80 4.38
CA GLU A 119 2.67 0.42 3.97
C GLU A 119 3.23 -0.44 5.12
N ILE A 120 3.96 0.17 6.06
CA ILE A 120 4.32 -0.50 7.32
C ILE A 120 3.05 -0.92 8.07
N CYS A 121 2.08 -0.03 8.23
CA CYS A 121 0.83 -0.35 8.92
C CYS A 121 0.01 -1.41 8.17
N ASN A 122 -0.11 -1.27 6.85
CA ASN A 122 -0.88 -2.17 6.00
C ASN A 122 -0.29 -3.59 6.00
N SER A 123 1.04 -3.71 5.91
CA SER A 123 1.70 -5.02 5.94
C SER A 123 1.46 -5.80 7.24
N ARG A 124 1.16 -5.13 8.37
CA ARG A 124 0.83 -5.82 9.64
C ARG A 124 -0.44 -6.66 9.55
N ALA A 125 -1.31 -6.41 8.58
CA ALA A 125 -2.47 -7.25 8.33
C ALA A 125 -2.11 -8.62 7.73
N TYR A 126 -0.83 -8.90 7.42
CA TYR A 126 -0.38 -10.16 6.80
C TYR A 126 -1.03 -11.42 7.37
N LEU A 127 -1.05 -11.59 8.70
CA LEU A 127 -1.62 -12.80 9.31
C LEU A 127 -3.12 -12.94 9.04
N ARG A 128 -3.84 -11.82 8.97
CA ARG A 128 -5.25 -11.80 8.61
C ARG A 128 -5.45 -12.16 7.14
N PHE A 129 -4.64 -11.59 6.25
CA PHE A 129 -4.62 -11.95 4.84
C PHE A 129 -4.38 -13.45 4.65
N ALA A 130 -3.31 -13.99 5.26
CA ALA A 130 -2.94 -15.41 5.16
C ALA A 130 -4.07 -16.34 5.64
N GLU A 131 -4.73 -15.99 6.75
CA GLU A 131 -5.86 -16.77 7.26
C GLU A 131 -7.07 -16.73 6.30
N LEU A 132 -7.40 -15.58 5.72
CA LEU A 132 -8.46 -15.47 4.72
C LEU A 132 -8.15 -16.31 3.48
N MET A 133 -6.90 -16.26 2.98
CA MET A 133 -6.46 -17.10 1.85
C MET A 133 -6.57 -18.59 2.17
N LYS A 134 -6.15 -19.01 3.37
CA LYS A 134 -6.26 -20.40 3.84
C LYS A 134 -7.71 -20.86 3.90
N ARG A 135 -8.60 -20.02 4.45
CA ARG A 135 -10.04 -20.34 4.51
C ARG A 135 -10.66 -20.44 3.13
N ALA A 136 -10.28 -19.56 2.19
CA ALA A 136 -10.73 -19.61 0.80
C ALA A 136 -10.24 -20.89 0.09
N ALA A 137 -8.95 -21.24 0.22
CA ALA A 137 -8.39 -22.46 -0.35
C ALA A 137 -9.11 -23.72 0.15
N ASN A 138 -9.48 -23.73 1.43
CA ASN A 138 -10.25 -24.80 2.06
C ASN A 138 -11.77 -24.70 1.82
N ARG A 139 -12.25 -23.73 1.02
CA ARG A 139 -13.67 -23.48 0.74
C ARG A 139 -14.54 -23.32 2.00
N SER A 140 -13.94 -22.77 3.06
CA SER A 140 -14.54 -22.58 4.40
C SER A 140 -14.98 -21.14 4.69
N ILE A 141 -14.97 -20.29 3.67
CA ILE A 141 -15.44 -18.91 3.71
C ILE A 141 -16.16 -18.60 2.41
N ALA A 142 -17.29 -17.90 2.48
CA ALA A 142 -17.97 -17.42 1.29
C ALA A 142 -17.15 -16.32 0.59
N ARG A 143 -17.30 -16.19 -0.72
CA ARG A 143 -16.60 -15.21 -1.55
C ARG A 143 -16.76 -13.78 -1.02
N ASP A 144 -17.99 -13.37 -0.70
CA ASP A 144 -18.26 -12.00 -0.24
C ASP A 144 -17.63 -11.73 1.13
N ALA A 145 -17.72 -12.70 2.05
CA ALA A 145 -17.07 -12.62 3.36
C ALA A 145 -15.53 -12.58 3.25
N PHE A 146 -14.96 -13.25 2.25
CA PHE A 146 -13.53 -13.14 1.94
C PHE A 146 -13.17 -11.73 1.44
N VAL A 147 -13.91 -11.20 0.45
CA VAL A 147 -13.69 -9.86 -0.10
C VAL A 147 -13.80 -8.79 0.98
N GLU A 148 -14.84 -8.85 1.83
CA GLU A 148 -15.03 -7.91 2.94
C GLU A 148 -13.91 -8.04 3.97
N GLY A 149 -13.53 -9.26 4.34
CA GLY A 149 -12.44 -9.49 5.28
C GLY A 149 -11.11 -8.93 4.81
N LEU A 150 -10.82 -8.93 3.51
CA LEU A 150 -9.63 -8.30 2.94
C LEU A 150 -9.70 -6.77 3.05
N LEU A 151 -10.83 -6.18 2.65
CA LEU A 151 -11.04 -4.73 2.73
C LEU A 151 -10.97 -4.22 4.17
N GLU A 152 -11.58 -4.93 5.12
CA GLU A 152 -11.50 -4.59 6.55
C GLU A 152 -10.05 -4.55 7.04
N ALA A 153 -9.22 -5.50 6.59
CA ALA A 153 -7.83 -5.58 6.95
C ALA A 153 -7.01 -4.39 6.39
N GLU A 154 -7.29 -3.98 5.15
CA GLU A 154 -6.66 -2.79 4.55
C GLU A 154 -7.06 -1.50 5.26
N ILE A 155 -8.36 -1.34 5.57
CA ILE A 155 -8.89 -0.18 6.27
C ILE A 155 -8.27 -0.05 7.66
N ALA A 156 -8.04 -1.17 8.34
CA ALA A 156 -7.34 -1.16 9.63
C ALA A 156 -5.93 -0.56 9.48
N GLY A 157 -5.22 -0.89 8.39
CA GLY A 157 -3.92 -0.29 8.03
C GLY A 157 -4.02 1.22 7.78
N THR A 158 -4.95 1.65 6.93
CA THR A 158 -5.21 3.08 6.65
C THR A 158 -5.55 3.86 7.92
N ARG A 159 -6.47 3.35 8.75
CA ARG A 159 -6.87 3.96 10.02
C ARG A 159 -5.70 4.05 10.99
N ARG A 160 -4.88 3.01 11.07
CA ARG A 160 -3.71 3.02 11.93
C ARG A 160 -2.71 4.08 11.50
N ALA A 161 -2.45 4.20 10.19
CA ALA A 161 -1.61 5.27 9.65
C ALA A 161 -2.21 6.65 9.93
N GLY A 162 -3.51 6.84 9.73
CA GLY A 162 -4.23 8.09 10.02
C GLY A 162 -4.17 8.52 11.49
N GLN A 163 -4.10 7.58 12.43
CA GLN A 163 -3.90 7.87 13.85
C GLN A 163 -2.44 8.24 14.19
N LEU A 164 -1.48 7.65 13.48
CA LEU A 164 -0.05 7.85 13.73
C LEU A 164 0.47 9.13 13.09
N LEU A 165 0.09 9.40 11.84
CA LEU A 165 0.66 10.48 11.04
C LEU A 165 0.52 11.88 11.69
N PRO A 166 -0.63 12.30 12.24
CA PRO A 166 -0.75 13.59 12.92
C PRO A 166 0.10 13.68 14.20
N ARG A 167 0.43 12.54 14.83
CA ARG A 167 1.24 12.49 16.06
C ARG A 167 2.73 12.45 15.76
N LEU A 168 3.13 11.71 14.72
CA LEU A 168 4.53 11.53 14.34
C LEU A 168 5.05 12.68 13.48
N MET A 169 4.18 13.24 12.63
CA MET A 169 4.48 14.31 11.68
C MET A 169 3.31 15.32 11.69
N PRO A 170 3.25 16.19 12.70
CA PRO A 170 2.19 17.18 12.86
C PRO A 170 2.34 18.31 11.83
N LEU A 171 1.63 18.19 10.70
CA LEU A 171 1.63 19.19 9.64
C LEU A 171 0.52 20.21 9.81
N SER A 172 0.76 21.46 9.42
CA SER A 172 -0.28 22.49 9.29
C SER A 172 -1.26 22.18 8.15
N PRO A 173 -2.47 22.78 8.14
CA PRO A 173 -3.41 22.61 7.03
C PRO A 173 -2.85 22.96 5.65
N ALA A 174 -1.99 23.99 5.57
CA ALA A 174 -1.34 24.41 4.33
C ALA A 174 -0.35 23.35 3.82
N GLU A 175 0.45 22.77 4.71
CA GLU A 175 1.41 21.69 4.39
C GLU A 175 0.71 20.40 3.99
N ARG A 176 -0.49 20.11 4.53
CA ARG A 176 -1.27 18.93 4.17
C ARG A 176 -1.91 19.02 2.80
N LYS A 177 -2.27 20.24 2.35
CA LYS A 177 -3.03 20.47 1.10
C LYS A 177 -2.48 19.72 -0.13
N PRO A 178 -1.16 19.72 -0.42
CA PRO A 178 -0.60 19.02 -1.58
C PRO A 178 -0.39 17.51 -1.36
N LEU A 179 -0.58 16.99 -0.14
CA LEU A 179 -0.25 15.60 0.19
C LEU A 179 -1.43 14.68 -0.12
N GLN A 180 -1.15 13.59 -0.83
CA GLN A 180 -2.16 12.65 -1.28
C GLN A 180 -2.37 11.56 -0.24
N ILE A 181 -1.31 10.80 0.05
CA ILE A 181 -1.35 9.67 0.98
C ILE A 181 -1.68 10.15 2.39
N TYR A 182 -1.02 11.21 2.87
CA TYR A 182 -1.24 11.74 4.21
C TYR A 182 -2.70 12.10 4.44
N LYS A 183 -3.29 12.91 3.55
CA LYS A 183 -4.69 13.32 3.64
C LYS A 183 -5.61 12.13 3.61
N ALA A 184 -5.38 11.22 2.68
CA ALA A 184 -6.28 10.10 2.49
C ALA A 184 -6.20 9.06 3.64
N CYS A 185 -5.10 9.01 4.41
CA CYS A 185 -5.07 8.26 5.67
C CYS A 185 -5.78 8.99 6.82
N VAL A 186 -5.60 10.31 6.92
CA VAL A 186 -6.14 11.13 8.03
C VAL A 186 -7.64 11.38 7.88
N ASP A 187 -8.10 11.57 6.64
CA ASP A 187 -9.49 11.88 6.30
C ASP A 187 -10.33 10.60 6.10
N ALA A 188 -9.71 9.41 6.14
CA ALA A 188 -10.39 8.13 6.00
C ALA A 188 -11.39 7.92 7.15
N PRO A 189 -12.67 7.63 6.85
CA PRO A 189 -13.64 7.30 7.89
C PRO A 189 -13.22 6.08 8.71
N ALA A 190 -13.56 6.10 10.00
CA ALA A 190 -13.27 4.98 10.89
C ALA A 190 -14.23 3.80 10.70
N ASP A 191 -15.47 4.08 10.32
CA ASP A 191 -16.50 3.09 10.05
C ASP A 191 -16.29 2.45 8.65
N PHE A 192 -16.45 1.13 8.57
CA PHE A 192 -16.20 0.37 7.34
C PHE A 192 -17.12 0.80 6.19
N SER A 193 -18.42 0.89 6.44
CA SER A 193 -19.40 1.26 5.41
C SER A 193 -19.22 2.70 4.92
N GLN A 194 -18.90 3.62 5.85
CA GLN A 194 -18.56 5.00 5.49
C GLN A 194 -17.25 5.09 4.72
N TRP A 195 -16.23 4.32 5.10
CA TRP A 195 -14.97 4.24 4.38
C TRP A 195 -15.19 3.72 2.97
N GLU A 196 -16.00 2.67 2.78
CA GLU A 196 -16.25 2.11 1.46
C GLU A 196 -16.99 3.10 0.55
N ALA A 197 -17.97 3.82 1.11
CA ALA A 197 -18.65 4.90 0.39
C ALA A 197 -17.71 6.06 0.06
N TRP A 198 -16.83 6.43 0.99
CA TRP A 198 -15.80 7.44 0.78
C TRP A 198 -14.81 6.99 -0.29
N TYR A 199 -14.29 5.77 -0.21
CA TYR A 199 -13.33 5.19 -1.13
C TYR A 199 -13.89 5.22 -2.55
N ARG A 200 -15.10 4.69 -2.78
CA ARG A 200 -15.76 4.70 -4.10
C ARG A 200 -15.90 6.09 -4.73
N ARG A 201 -16.02 7.16 -3.93
CA ARG A 201 -16.06 8.53 -4.44
C ARG A 201 -14.68 9.08 -4.83
N HIS A 202 -13.63 8.58 -4.19
CA HIS A 202 -12.26 9.11 -4.32
C HIS A 202 -11.36 8.26 -5.23
N SER A 203 -11.65 6.97 -5.42
CA SER A 203 -11.04 6.14 -6.46
C SER A 203 -11.57 6.56 -7.84
N ARG A 204 -10.74 7.31 -8.57
CA ARG A 204 -11.09 7.92 -9.87
C ARG A 204 -11.57 6.88 -10.88
N GLY A 205 -12.66 7.20 -11.57
CA GLY A 205 -12.94 6.72 -12.94
C GLY A 205 -13.49 5.30 -13.09
N GLY A 206 -13.74 4.55 -12.01
CA GLY A 206 -14.29 3.19 -12.13
C GLY A 206 -13.35 2.19 -12.82
N GLU A 207 -12.10 2.56 -13.09
CA GLU A 207 -11.12 1.66 -13.74
C GLU A 207 -10.68 0.53 -12.80
N TYR A 208 -10.71 0.78 -11.48
CA TYR A 208 -10.33 -0.18 -10.46
C TYR A 208 -11.47 -0.44 -9.47
N ASP A 209 -12.10 -1.59 -9.63
CA ASP A 209 -13.05 -2.14 -8.66
C ASP A 209 -12.31 -3.13 -7.75
N VAL A 210 -11.96 -2.66 -6.54
CA VAL A 210 -11.23 -3.47 -5.54
C VAL A 210 -12.01 -4.73 -5.14
N ARG A 211 -13.34 -4.66 -5.07
CA ARG A 211 -14.17 -5.84 -4.74
C ARG A 211 -14.13 -6.84 -5.87
N ALA A 212 -14.21 -6.39 -7.12
CA ALA A 212 -14.04 -7.27 -8.27
C ALA A 212 -12.65 -7.92 -8.29
N SER A 213 -11.59 -7.17 -8.00
CA SER A 213 -10.21 -7.68 -7.93
C SER A 213 -10.04 -8.76 -6.86
N TYR A 214 -10.55 -8.53 -5.64
CA TYR A 214 -10.54 -9.55 -4.58
C TYR A 214 -11.45 -10.72 -4.86
N GLY A 215 -12.58 -10.50 -5.53
CA GLY A 215 -13.43 -11.56 -6.02
C GLY A 215 -12.68 -12.49 -6.98
N LYS A 216 -11.96 -11.94 -7.97
CA LYS A 216 -11.16 -12.76 -8.90
C LYS A 216 -10.00 -13.50 -8.20
N LEU A 217 -9.41 -12.91 -7.15
CA LEU A 217 -8.42 -13.59 -6.32
C LEU A 217 -9.03 -14.79 -5.57
N TYR A 218 -10.20 -14.62 -4.97
CA TYR A 218 -10.94 -15.74 -4.37
C TYR A 218 -11.18 -16.86 -5.39
N ASP A 219 -11.72 -16.50 -6.55
CA ASP A 219 -12.07 -17.44 -7.62
C ASP A 219 -10.84 -18.24 -8.07
N ARG A 220 -9.69 -17.59 -8.18
CA ARG A 220 -8.39 -18.24 -8.45
C ARG A 220 -7.98 -19.22 -7.36
N ILE A 221 -7.96 -18.78 -6.10
CA ILE A 221 -7.53 -19.62 -4.96
C ILE A 221 -8.37 -20.89 -4.86
N VAL A 222 -9.70 -20.76 -5.02
CA VAL A 222 -10.63 -21.89 -4.96
C VAL A 222 -10.45 -22.86 -6.14
N THR A 223 -10.13 -22.33 -7.32
CA THR A 223 -9.90 -23.11 -8.55
C THR A 223 -8.58 -23.87 -8.47
N GLU A 224 -7.51 -23.23 -8.02
CA GLU A 224 -6.17 -23.82 -7.96
C GLU A 224 -5.94 -24.70 -6.72
N GLY A 225 -6.78 -24.56 -5.69
CA GLY A 225 -6.67 -25.31 -4.43
C GLY A 225 -5.39 -25.00 -3.64
N LYS A 226 -4.74 -23.88 -3.92
CA LYS A 226 -3.48 -23.47 -3.31
C LYS A 226 -3.63 -22.11 -2.63
N THR A 227 -3.05 -21.98 -1.44
CA THR A 227 -2.86 -20.67 -0.82
C THR A 227 -1.82 -19.91 -1.62
N VAL A 228 -2.28 -19.02 -2.50
CA VAL A 228 -1.42 -18.03 -3.12
C VAL A 228 -1.35 -16.89 -2.11
N ILE A 229 -0.28 -16.83 -1.31
CA ILE A 229 0.14 -15.53 -0.78
C ILE A 229 0.66 -14.83 -2.04
N PRO A 230 -0.01 -13.78 -2.54
CA PRO A 230 0.44 -13.16 -3.78
C PRO A 230 1.84 -12.62 -3.53
N THR A 231 2.84 -13.26 -4.14
CA THR A 231 4.25 -12.88 -3.99
C THR A 231 4.65 -11.85 -5.02
N THR A 232 3.91 -11.89 -6.12
CA THR A 232 3.99 -10.98 -7.22
C THR A 232 2.59 -10.76 -7.73
N ALA A 233 2.43 -9.71 -8.49
CA ALA A 233 1.23 -9.44 -9.23
C ALA A 233 0.91 -10.38 -10.40
N SER A 234 1.91 -11.08 -10.94
CA SER A 234 1.67 -12.19 -11.88
C SER A 234 0.84 -13.31 -11.23
N ASP A 235 0.92 -13.41 -9.90
CA ASP A 235 0.08 -14.31 -9.10
C ASP A 235 -1.36 -13.79 -8.94
N MET A 236 -1.71 -12.65 -9.55
CA MET A 236 -3.09 -12.15 -9.69
C MET A 236 -3.61 -12.23 -11.13
N PRO A 237 -4.94 -12.35 -11.34
CA PRO A 237 -5.54 -12.32 -12.66
C PRO A 237 -5.22 -11.01 -13.37
N SER A 238 -4.72 -11.11 -14.61
CA SER A 238 -4.42 -9.95 -15.47
C SER A 238 -5.57 -8.95 -15.40
N MET A 239 -5.27 -7.77 -14.85
CA MET A 239 -6.23 -6.70 -14.64
C MET A 239 -6.24 -5.83 -15.88
N GLN A 240 -7.01 -6.21 -16.90
CA GLN A 240 -7.33 -5.27 -17.96
C GLN A 240 -8.25 -4.19 -17.37
N PRO A 241 -8.01 -2.90 -17.67
CA PRO A 241 -8.95 -1.85 -17.31
C PRO A 241 -10.33 -2.24 -17.83
N ALA A 242 -11.37 -2.00 -17.04
CA ALA A 242 -12.74 -2.21 -17.48
C ALA A 242 -12.91 -1.47 -18.81
N ARG A 243 -13.11 -2.22 -19.91
CA ARG A 243 -13.36 -1.59 -21.21
C ARG A 243 -14.54 -0.65 -21.01
N HIS A 244 -14.31 0.64 -21.21
CA HIS A 244 -15.37 1.63 -21.25
C HIS A 244 -16.43 1.08 -22.20
N ARG A 245 -17.58 0.65 -21.68
CA ARG A 245 -18.74 0.42 -22.52
C ARG A 245 -19.18 1.82 -22.94
N PRO A 246 -19.13 2.19 -24.23
CA PRO A 246 -19.79 3.40 -24.67
C PRO A 246 -21.29 3.24 -24.36
N ASN A 247 -21.86 4.25 -23.72
CA ASN A 247 -23.32 4.40 -23.61
C ASN A 247 -23.89 4.71 -24.99
#